data_AF-A0A9P6DJ73-F1
#
_entry.id   AF-A0A9P6DJ73-F1
#
_cell.length_a   1.000
_cell.length_b   1.000
_cell.length_c   1.000
_cell.angle_alpha   90.00
_cell.angle_beta   90.00
_cell.angle_gamma   90.00
#
_symmetry.space_group_name_H-M   'P 1'
#
loop_
_entity.id
_entity.type
_entity.pdbx_description
1 polymer ?
#
loop_
_entity_poly.entity_id
_entity_poly.type
_entity_poly.pdbx_seq_one_letter_code
_entity_poly.pdbx_strand_id
1 'polypeptide(L)'
;MPLVSNHNLFKYIWTLVVVPTSRRFTLLQQVATHSMSIVHGGLTGWYILVANDGNVKLTNFGIMPILYRQTESSKILETYDEDYRWANPALSFGYSDGQIRPPETFTTDVYAFGRVMYQVNLRYLPSYTCPTALRTILETDDADGDV
;
A
#
# COMPACT_ATOMS: atom_id res chain seq x y z
N MET A 1 -5.89 3.69 -21.23
CA MET A 1 -6.88 3.71 -20.12
C MET A 1 -7.98 4.69 -20.46
N PRO A 2 -9.26 4.43 -20.12
CA PRO A 2 -10.33 5.42 -20.25
C PRO A 2 -10.00 6.63 -19.38
N LEU A 3 -10.34 7.85 -19.84
CA LEU A 3 -10.20 9.05 -19.04
C LEU A 3 -11.20 8.98 -17.86
N VAL A 4 -10.68 8.76 -16.66
CA VAL A 4 -11.48 8.80 -15.43
C VAL A 4 -11.35 10.21 -14.88
N SER A 5 -12.40 11.03 -14.99
CA SER A 5 -12.38 12.44 -14.59
C SER A 5 -12.28 12.68 -13.09
N ASN A 6 -12.36 11.62 -12.28
CA ASN A 6 -12.55 11.75 -10.84
C ASN A 6 -11.46 11.09 -10.01
N HIS A 7 -11.23 11.78 -8.90
CA HIS A 7 -10.23 11.57 -7.88
C HIS A 7 -10.04 10.09 -7.46
N ASN A 8 -8.83 9.78 -7.01
CA ASN A 8 -8.56 8.49 -6.36
C ASN A 8 -9.50 8.27 -5.15
N LEU A 9 -9.64 7.02 -4.73
CA LEU A 9 -10.53 6.56 -3.68
C LEU A 9 -10.33 7.36 -2.39
N PHE A 10 -9.06 7.64 -2.04
CA PHE A 10 -8.73 8.46 -0.88
C PHE A 10 -9.39 9.84 -0.97
N LYS A 11 -9.13 10.59 -2.04
CA LYS A 11 -9.68 11.94 -2.22
C LYS A 11 -11.20 11.90 -2.41
N TYR A 12 -11.76 10.89 -3.08
CA TYR A 12 -13.21 10.70 -3.18
C TYR A 12 -13.86 10.60 -1.81
N ILE A 13 -13.35 9.76 -0.91
CA ILE A 13 -13.90 9.59 0.44
C ILE A 13 -13.69 10.85 1.28
N TRP A 14 -12.54 11.50 1.14
CA TRP A 14 -12.19 12.69 1.90
C TRP A 14 -13.07 13.90 1.57
N THR A 15 -13.43 14.06 0.29
CA THR A 15 -14.30 15.17 -0.14
C THR A 15 -15.75 15.05 0.33
N LEU A 16 -16.19 13.87 0.75
CA LEU A 16 -17.58 13.60 1.12
C LEU A 16 -17.79 13.75 2.63
N VAL A 17 -18.68 14.67 3.04
CA VAL A 17 -19.05 14.89 4.45
C VAL A 17 -19.47 13.59 5.12
N VAL A 18 -20.32 12.80 4.46
CA VAL A 18 -20.72 11.46 4.90
C VAL A 18 -20.70 10.51 3.71
N VAL A 19 -20.14 9.31 3.89
CA VAL A 19 -20.22 8.20 2.94
C VAL A 19 -21.04 7.11 3.60
N PRO A 20 -22.21 6.74 3.05
CA PRO A 20 -23.05 5.68 3.60
C PRO A 20 -22.29 4.35 3.70
N THR A 21 -22.60 3.54 4.71
CA THR A 21 -21.98 2.22 4.91
C THR A 21 -22.16 1.31 3.69
N SER A 22 -23.34 1.34 3.07
CA SER A 22 -23.64 0.61 1.84
C SER A 22 -22.68 0.99 0.71
N ARG A 23 -22.39 2.29 0.55
CA ARG A 23 -21.45 2.79 -0.46
C ARG A 23 -20.02 2.34 -0.19
N ARG A 24 -19.56 2.40 1.07
CA ARG A 24 -18.23 1.89 1.47
C ARG A 24 -18.10 0.41 1.14
N PHE A 25 -19.12 -0.38 1.46
CA PHE A 25 -19.16 -1.80 1.17
C PHE A 25 -19.09 -2.08 -0.33
N THR A 26 -19.89 -1.40 -1.14
CA THR A 26 -19.85 -1.55 -2.60
C THR A 26 -18.47 -1.23 -3.19
N LEU A 27 -17.83 -0.15 -2.73
CA LEU A 27 -16.48 0.21 -3.20
C LEU A 27 -15.46 -0.88 -2.85
N LEU A 28 -15.45 -1.36 -1.60
CA LEU A 28 -14.54 -2.40 -1.14
C LEU A 28 -14.78 -3.74 -1.83
N GLN A 29 -16.04 -4.09 -2.07
CA GLN A 29 -16.41 -5.29 -2.83
C GLN A 29 -15.83 -5.22 -4.25
N GLN A 30 -15.99 -4.10 -4.96
CA GLN A 30 -15.45 -3.95 -6.31
C GLN A 30 -13.91 -4.04 -6.34
N VAL A 31 -13.22 -3.44 -5.36
CA VAL A 31 -11.76 -3.57 -5.22
C VAL A 31 -11.37 -5.03 -5.05
N ALA A 32 -12.03 -5.75 -4.13
CA ALA A 32 -11.74 -7.16 -3.88
C ALA A 32 -11.90 -8.01 -5.15
N THR A 33 -13.03 -7.85 -5.86
CA THR A 33 -13.32 -8.63 -7.07
C THR A 33 -12.29 -8.40 -8.18
N HIS A 34 -11.84 -7.15 -8.37
CA HIS A 34 -10.81 -6.83 -9.36
C HIS A 34 -9.42 -7.40 -9.02
N SER A 35 -9.11 -7.59 -7.73
CA SER A 35 -7.83 -8.10 -7.27
C SER A 35 -7.72 -9.64 -7.23
N MET A 36 -8.80 -10.39 -7.52
CA MET A 36 -8.80 -11.85 -7.34
C MET A 36 -8.02 -12.63 -8.42
N SER A 37 -7.71 -12.03 -9.56
CA SER A 37 -7.16 -12.76 -10.72
C SER A 37 -5.75 -12.37 -11.11
N ILE A 38 -5.19 -11.32 -10.49
CA ILE A 38 -3.84 -10.84 -10.78
C ILE A 38 -3.22 -10.29 -9.50
N VAL A 39 -1.93 -10.57 -9.30
CA VAL A 39 -1.16 -9.89 -8.25
C VAL A 39 -0.94 -8.44 -8.71
N HIS A 40 -1.54 -7.50 -7.98
CA HIS A 40 -1.37 -6.07 -8.19
C HIS A 40 0.02 -5.60 -7.77
N GLY A 41 0.50 -6.09 -6.61
CA GLY A 41 1.85 -5.87 -6.09
C GLY A 41 2.11 -4.47 -5.54
N GLY A 42 1.09 -3.63 -5.42
CA GLY A 42 1.24 -2.26 -4.95
C GLY A 42 -0.10 -1.60 -4.69
N LEU A 43 -1.10 -2.36 -4.25
CA LEU A 43 -2.47 -1.85 -4.10
C LEU A 43 -2.54 -0.76 -3.02
N THR A 44 -2.92 0.46 -3.39
CA THR A 44 -3.11 1.58 -2.44
C THR A 44 -4.39 2.34 -2.73
N GLY A 45 -4.88 3.14 -1.77
CA GLY A 45 -6.00 4.06 -1.99
C GLY A 45 -5.77 5.10 -3.09
N TRP A 46 -4.51 5.30 -3.50
CA TRP A 46 -4.10 6.22 -4.58
C TRP A 46 -4.27 5.61 -5.97
N TYR A 47 -4.07 4.29 -6.10
CA TYR A 47 -4.20 3.54 -7.35
C TYR A 47 -5.59 2.93 -7.56
N ILE A 48 -6.55 3.35 -6.73
CA ILE A 48 -7.96 3.01 -6.88
C ILE A 48 -8.67 4.28 -7.34
N LEU A 49 -9.23 4.27 -8.55
CA LEU A 49 -10.00 5.39 -9.09
C LEU A 49 -11.49 5.14 -8.93
N VAL A 50 -12.26 6.21 -8.67
CA VAL A 50 -13.72 6.16 -8.67
C VAL A 50 -14.23 6.90 -9.90
N ALA A 51 -14.81 6.18 -10.84
CA ALA A 51 -15.34 6.74 -12.09
C ALA A 51 -16.66 7.49 -11.87
N ASN A 52 -17.10 8.24 -12.89
CA ASN A 52 -18.33 9.06 -12.83
C ASN A 52 -19.60 8.24 -12.61
N ASP A 53 -19.61 7.00 -13.10
CA ASP A 53 -20.65 6.02 -12.86
C ASP A 53 -20.63 5.46 -11.43
N GLY A 54 -19.66 5.89 -10.62
CA GLY A 54 -19.46 5.43 -9.26
C GLY A 54 -18.75 4.08 -9.16
N ASN A 55 -18.23 3.52 -10.25
CA ASN A 55 -17.50 2.25 -10.21
C ASN A 55 -16.00 2.45 -9.97
N VAL A 56 -15.39 1.46 -9.35
CA VAL A 56 -13.97 1.40 -9.05
C VAL A 56 -13.19 0.93 -10.28
N LYS A 57 -12.03 1.52 -10.51
CA LYS A 57 -11.03 1.03 -11.47
C LYS A 57 -9.67 0.97 -10.76
N LEU A 58 -9.01 -0.18 -10.82
CA LEU A 58 -7.64 -0.34 -10.31
C LEU A 58 -6.64 0.12 -11.39
N THR A 59 -5.51 0.69 -10.97
CA THR A 59 -4.46 1.18 -11.86
C THR A 59 -3.08 0.75 -11.38
N ASN A 60 -2.04 0.97 -12.18
CA ASN A 60 -0.64 0.80 -11.76
C ASN A 60 -0.26 -0.65 -11.34
N PHE A 61 -0.93 -1.65 -11.90
CA PHE A 61 -0.59 -3.07 -11.72
C PHE A 61 0.88 -3.34 -12.03
N GLY A 62 1.57 -4.03 -11.11
CA GLY A 62 2.93 -4.51 -11.32
C GLY A 62 4.02 -3.43 -11.30
N ILE A 63 3.70 -2.16 -11.04
CA ILE A 63 4.71 -1.08 -11.03
C ILE A 63 5.63 -1.18 -9.81
N MET A 64 5.07 -1.33 -8.60
CA MET A 64 5.86 -1.42 -7.36
C MET A 64 6.88 -2.57 -7.35
N PRO A 65 6.55 -3.81 -7.78
CA PRO A 65 7.53 -4.88 -7.92
C PRO A 65 8.77 -4.50 -8.75
N ILE A 66 8.58 -3.72 -9.81
CA ILE A 66 9.66 -3.27 -10.71
C ILE A 66 10.50 -2.21 -9.99
N LEU A 67 9.84 -1.23 -9.39
CA LEU A 67 10.50 -0.13 -8.68
C LEU A 67 11.35 -0.64 -7.51
N TYR A 68 10.80 -1.55 -6.71
CA TYR A 68 11.53 -2.14 -5.58
C TYR A 68 12.73 -2.98 -6.02
N ARG A 69 12.66 -3.67 -7.17
CA ARG A 69 13.82 -4.41 -7.71
C ARG A 69 14.96 -3.48 -8.12
N GLN A 70 14.65 -2.25 -8.50
CA GLN A 70 15.61 -1.24 -8.92
C GLN A 70 16.16 -0.42 -7.74
N THR A 71 15.64 -0.63 -6.54
CA THR A 71 15.96 0.16 -5.36
C THR A 71 16.68 -0.71 -4.34
N GLU A 72 17.80 -0.20 -3.81
CA GLU A 72 18.49 -0.82 -2.68
C GLU A 72 17.51 -0.94 -1.50
N SER A 73 17.52 -2.09 -0.82
CA SER A 73 16.63 -2.38 0.31
C SER A 73 16.72 -1.32 1.40
N SER A 74 17.93 -0.81 1.65
CA SER A 74 18.22 0.28 2.59
C SER A 74 17.55 1.62 2.23
N LYS A 75 17.16 1.81 0.96
CA LYS A 75 16.55 3.05 0.43
C LYS A 75 15.06 2.93 0.12
N ILE A 76 14.46 1.75 0.21
CA ILE A 76 13.05 1.53 -0.13
C ILE A 76 12.12 2.40 0.72
N LEU A 77 12.38 2.46 2.03
CA LEU A 77 11.60 3.27 2.98
C LEU A 77 11.69 4.77 2.67
N GLU A 78 12.89 5.26 2.38
CA GLU A 78 13.12 6.67 2.04
C GLU A 78 12.48 7.05 0.70
N THR A 79 12.58 6.18 -0.30
CA THR A 79 12.16 6.46 -1.68
C THR A 79 10.65 6.33 -1.86
N TYR A 80 10.01 5.40 -1.14
CA TYR A 80 8.60 5.03 -1.33
C TYR A 80 7.80 5.08 -0.03
N ASP A 81 8.15 5.97 0.90
CA ASP A 81 7.53 6.10 2.23
C ASP A 81 5.99 6.09 2.18
N GLU A 82 5.38 6.70 1.17
CA GLU A 82 3.92 6.75 1.03
C GLU A 82 3.27 5.43 0.62
N ASP A 83 3.92 4.67 -0.25
CA ASP A 83 3.43 3.39 -0.77
C ASP A 83 3.79 2.23 0.18
N TYR A 84 4.90 2.36 0.90
CA TYR A 84 5.28 1.43 1.96
C TYR A 84 4.18 1.31 3.01
N ARG A 85 3.37 2.37 3.20
CA ARG A 85 2.28 2.34 4.17
C ARG A 85 1.17 1.31 3.87
N TRP A 86 1.24 0.71 2.70
CA TRP A 86 0.28 -0.27 2.22
C TRP A 86 0.92 -1.65 2.09
N ALA A 87 2.25 -1.68 1.97
CA ALA A 87 3.02 -2.89 1.75
C ALA A 87 2.97 -3.82 2.97
N ASN A 88 2.90 -5.12 2.68
CA ASN A 88 3.08 -6.16 3.68
C ASN A 88 4.49 -6.03 4.28
N PRO A 89 4.68 -6.09 5.62
CA PRO A 89 6.00 -6.00 6.24
C PRO A 89 7.04 -6.99 5.68
N ALA A 90 6.62 -8.19 5.27
CA ALA A 90 7.53 -9.18 4.68
C ALA A 90 8.15 -8.74 3.35
N LEU A 91 7.55 -7.76 2.66
CA LEU A 91 8.09 -7.18 1.43
C LEU A 91 9.22 -6.18 1.69
N SER A 92 9.50 -5.88 2.95
CA SER A 92 10.29 -4.72 3.30
C SER A 92 11.24 -4.91 4.48
N PHE A 93 11.06 -5.97 5.24
CA PHE A 93 11.93 -6.35 6.34
C PHE A 93 12.45 -7.77 6.12
N GLY A 94 13.58 -8.10 6.76
CA GLY A 94 14.13 -9.46 6.75
C GLY A 94 14.97 -9.80 5.52
N TYR A 95 15.42 -8.80 4.76
CA TYR A 95 16.42 -8.96 3.71
C TYR A 95 17.31 -7.71 3.61
N SER A 96 18.58 -7.89 3.23
CA SER A 96 19.58 -6.83 3.09
C SER A 96 19.95 -6.57 1.62
N ASP A 97 20.74 -5.51 1.38
CA ASP A 97 21.24 -5.19 0.04
C ASP A 97 22.01 -6.37 -0.56
N GLY A 98 21.69 -6.73 -1.80
CA GLY A 98 22.24 -7.91 -2.48
C GLY A 98 21.52 -9.23 -2.19
N GLN A 99 20.59 -9.28 -1.22
CA GLN A 99 19.71 -10.43 -1.03
C GLN A 99 18.46 -10.35 -1.91
N ILE A 100 17.90 -11.52 -2.24
CA ILE A 100 16.67 -11.60 -3.03
C ILE A 100 15.49 -11.20 -2.14
N ARG A 101 14.92 -10.02 -2.43
CA ARG A 101 13.66 -9.56 -1.84
C ARG A 101 12.52 -10.56 -2.14
N PRO A 102 11.64 -10.86 -1.18
CA PRO A 102 10.44 -11.66 -1.43
C PRO A 102 9.55 -11.03 -2.51
N PRO A 103 8.99 -11.82 -3.44
CA PRO A 103 8.10 -11.29 -4.46
C PRO A 103 6.74 -10.92 -3.87
N GLU A 104 6.05 -9.99 -4.53
CA GLU A 104 4.65 -9.73 -4.29
C GLU A 104 3.79 -10.95 -4.66
N THR A 105 2.75 -11.18 -3.87
CA THR A 105 1.84 -12.32 -4.02
C THR A 105 0.40 -11.89 -3.73
N PHE A 106 -0.56 -12.79 -3.98
CA PHE A 106 -1.94 -12.56 -3.57
C PHE A 106 -2.08 -12.31 -2.06
N THR A 107 -1.25 -12.93 -1.21
CA THR A 107 -1.32 -12.72 0.25
C THR A 107 -0.82 -11.33 0.64
N THR A 108 0.17 -10.79 -0.07
CA THR A 108 0.63 -9.42 0.17
C THR A 108 -0.40 -8.39 -0.30
N ASP A 109 -1.11 -8.67 -1.39
CA ASP A 109 -2.22 -7.83 -1.86
C ASP A 109 -3.43 -7.88 -0.91
N VAL A 110 -3.72 -9.02 -0.27
CA VAL A 110 -4.76 -9.11 0.77
C VAL A 110 -4.43 -8.22 1.96
N TYR A 111 -3.16 -8.18 2.38
CA TYR A 111 -2.73 -7.26 3.44
C TYR A 111 -2.95 -5.80 3.03
N ALA A 112 -2.50 -5.42 1.83
CA ALA A 112 -2.67 -4.08 1.27
C ALA A 112 -4.17 -3.70 1.14
N PHE A 113 -5.02 -4.65 0.74
CA PHE A 113 -6.46 -4.48 0.72
C PHE A 113 -7.04 -4.22 2.12
N GLY A 114 -6.54 -4.91 3.16
CA GLY A 114 -6.89 -4.60 4.55
C GLY A 114 -6.60 -3.15 4.94
N ARG A 115 -5.49 -2.58 4.45
CA ARG A 115 -5.15 -1.16 4.63
C ARG A 115 -6.12 -0.24 3.88
N VAL A 116 -6.62 -0.65 2.71
CA VAL A 116 -7.68 0.07 1.98
C VAL A 116 -8.97 0.05 2.77
N MET A 117 -9.37 -1.11 3.29
CA MET A 117 -10.56 -1.23 4.15
C MET A 117 -10.45 -0.31 5.38
N TYR A 118 -9.29 -0.28 6.02
CA TYR A 118 -9.01 0.61 7.14
C TYR A 118 -9.19 2.09 6.75
N GLN A 119 -8.55 2.52 5.66
CA GLN A 119 -8.66 3.89 5.16
C GLN A 119 -10.10 4.28 4.83
N VAL A 120 -10.85 3.40 4.17
CA VAL A 120 -12.24 3.66 3.76
C VAL A 120 -13.16 3.82 4.97
N ASN A 121 -12.98 2.99 6.00
CA ASN A 121 -13.87 2.97 7.16
C ASN A 121 -13.57 4.08 8.17
N LEU A 122 -12.28 4.34 8.41
CA LEU A 122 -11.83 5.32 9.41
C LEU A 122 -11.52 6.69 8.81
N ARG A 123 -11.54 6.81 7.47
CA ARG A 123 -11.20 8.03 6.74
C ARG A 123 -9.85 8.59 7.15
N TYR A 124 -8.91 7.71 7.45
CA TYR A 124 -7.58 8.06 7.92
C TYR A 124 -6.56 7.39 7.03
N LEU A 125 -5.50 8.12 6.64
CA LEU A 125 -4.35 7.47 6.01
C LEU A 125 -3.75 6.53 7.05
N PRO A 126 -3.52 5.26 6.74
CA PRO A 126 -3.09 4.34 7.76
C PRO A 126 -1.65 4.74 8.15
N SER A 127 -1.54 5.38 9.31
CA SER A 127 -0.28 5.93 9.81
C SER A 127 0.67 4.79 10.13
N TYR A 128 1.90 4.93 9.64
CA TYR A 128 3.04 4.43 10.37
C TYR A 128 3.51 5.71 11.02
N THR A 129 3.21 5.91 12.30
CA THR A 129 4.27 6.50 13.11
C THR A 129 5.41 5.53 12.94
N CYS A 130 6.29 5.77 11.96
CA CYS A 130 7.66 5.29 12.04
C CYS A 130 8.23 6.19 13.12
N PRO A 131 8.31 5.76 14.38
CA PRO A 131 9.13 6.52 15.27
C PRO A 131 10.54 6.31 14.72
N THR A 132 11.30 7.38 14.65
CA THR A 132 12.76 7.37 14.60
C THR A 132 13.41 6.26 15.48
N ALA A 133 12.67 5.68 16.43
CA ALA A 133 12.98 4.49 17.23
C ALA A 133 13.32 3.19 16.47
N LEU A 134 12.79 2.89 15.27
CA LEU A 134 13.22 1.65 14.58
C LEU A 134 14.66 1.75 14.04
N ARG A 135 15.14 2.98 13.81
CA ARG A 135 16.54 3.25 13.54
C ARG A 135 17.39 3.07 14.79
N THR A 136 16.89 3.51 15.94
CA THR A 136 17.57 3.33 17.23
C THR A 136 17.69 1.86 17.63
N ILE A 137 16.67 1.03 17.40
CA ILE A 137 16.71 -0.40 17.77
C ILE A 137 17.73 -1.18 16.92
N LEU A 138 17.84 -0.88 15.63
CA LEU A 138 18.82 -1.54 14.75
C LEU A 138 20.24 -1.00 14.97
N GLU A 139 20.41 0.28 15.31
CA GLU A 139 21.72 0.87 15.65
C GLU A 139 22.23 0.43 17.04
N THR A 140 21.37 -0.08 17.94
CA THR A 140 21.79 -0.61 19.25
C THR A 140 22.16 -2.09 19.26
N ASP A 141 21.71 -2.89 18.29
CA ASP A 141 22.06 -4.32 18.22
C ASP A 141 23.45 -4.57 17.61
N ASP A 142 24.01 -3.60 16.87
CA ASP A 142 25.36 -3.67 16.29
C ASP A 142 26.48 -3.19 17.26
N ALA A 143 26.14 -2.67 18.44
CA ALA A 143 27.10 -2.06 19.37
C ALA A 143 27.57 -2.97 20.52
N ASP A 144 26.95 -4.13 20.75
CA ASP A 144 27.26 -5.04 21.87
C ASP A 144 28.04 -6.31 21.46
N GLY A 145 28.66 -6.30 20.28
CA GLY A 145 29.30 -7.46 19.66
C GLY A 145 30.82 -7.60 19.74
N ASP A 146 31.55 -6.73 20.44
CA ASP A 146 33.01 -6.86 20.62
C ASP A 146 33.43 -6.64 22.09
N VAL A 147 33.70 -7.75 22.79
CA VAL A 147 34.51 -7.83 24.02
C VAL A 147 35.64 -8.81 23.78
#